data_AF-A0A1H9FHH5-F1
#
_entry.id   AF-A0A1H9FHH5-F1
#
_cell.length_a   1.000
_cell.length_b   1.000
_cell.length_c   1.000
_cell.angle_alpha   90.00
_cell.angle_beta   90.00
_cell.angle_gamma   90.00
#
_symmetry.space_group_name_H-M   'P 1'
#
loop_
_entity.id
_entity.type
_entity.pdbx_description
1 polymer ?
#
loop_
_entity_poly.entity_id
_entity_poly.type
_entity_poly.pdbx_seq_one_letter_code
_entity_poly.pdbx_strand_id
1 'polypeptide(L)'
;MKSSTALVDEARRCAQLFRLGRDIEAALVMVDLVDAAAPLFSSSEPQQQAWTQVLGAVLHCQGRQDWIGVADWLEYEMVDLLQQH
;
A
#
# COMPACT_ATOMS: atom_id res chain seq x y z
N MET A 1 3.93 -4.20 -16.58
CA MET A 1 4.26 -4.38 -15.15
C MET A 1 4.91 -3.10 -14.67
N LYS A 2 4.38 -2.44 -13.62
CA LYS A 2 5.01 -1.22 -13.06
C LYS A 2 6.37 -1.60 -12.42
N SER A 3 7.36 -0.72 -12.47
CA SER A 3 8.62 -0.94 -11.74
C SER A 3 8.42 -0.72 -10.23
N SER A 4 9.29 -1.30 -9.40
CA SER A 4 9.30 -1.10 -7.95
C SER A 4 9.32 0.39 -7.57
N THR A 5 10.16 1.21 -8.20
CA THR A 5 10.19 2.67 -8.01
C THR A 5 8.85 3.35 -8.31
N ALA A 6 8.17 2.94 -9.40
CA ALA A 6 6.87 3.52 -9.75
C ALA A 6 5.77 3.14 -8.75
N LEU A 7 5.86 1.95 -8.15
CA LEU A 7 4.95 1.53 -7.08
C LEU A 7 5.21 2.28 -5.77
N VAL A 8 6.47 2.54 -5.43
CA VAL A 8 6.85 3.38 -4.28
C VAL A 8 6.27 4.79 -4.41
N ASP A 9 6.39 5.40 -5.59
CA ASP A 9 5.85 6.74 -5.83
C ASP A 9 4.31 6.75 -5.76
N GLU A 10 3.65 5.70 -6.27
CA GLU A 10 2.19 5.54 -6.17
C GLU A 10 1.74 5.33 -4.71
N ALA A 11 2.46 4.55 -3.92
CA ALA A 11 2.18 4.34 -2.50
C ALA A 11 2.25 5.67 -1.72
N ARG A 12 3.30 6.46 -1.94
CA ARG A 12 3.46 7.80 -1.34
C ARG A 12 2.37 8.76 -1.81
N ARG A 13 2.01 8.74 -3.10
CA ARG A 13 0.92 9.55 -3.63
C ARG A 13 -0.41 9.19 -2.98
N CYS A 14 -0.70 7.89 -2.85
CA CYS A 14 -1.89 7.38 -2.19
C CYS A 14 -1.96 7.82 -0.72
N ALA A 15 -0.86 7.68 0.02
CA ALA A 15 -0.74 8.17 1.39
C ALA A 15 -1.02 9.68 1.50
N GLN A 16 -0.45 10.48 0.60
CA GLN A 16 -0.69 11.92 0.57
C GLN A 16 -2.16 12.27 0.34
N LEU A 17 -2.86 11.54 -0.53
CA LEU A 17 -4.30 11.75 -0.78
C LEU A 17 -5.13 11.48 0.48
N PHE A 18 -4.83 10.39 1.20
CA PHE A 18 -5.50 10.09 2.48
C PHE A 18 -5.24 11.18 3.53
N ARG A 19 -4.01 11.70 3.63
CA ARG A 19 -3.67 12.83 4.54
C ARG A 19 -4.41 14.12 4.20
N LEU A 20 -4.70 14.34 2.92
CA LEU A 20 -5.48 15.49 2.44
C LEU A 20 -6.99 15.28 2.58
N GLY A 21 -7.46 14.16 3.13
CA GLY A 21 -8.88 13.83 3.24
C GLY A 21 -9.55 13.53 1.90
N ARG A 22 -8.77 13.15 0.87
CA ARG A 22 -9.29 12.72 -0.45
C ARG A 22 -9.47 11.20 -0.48
N ASP A 23 -10.13 10.64 0.52
CA ASP A 23 -10.24 9.19 0.77
C ASP A 23 -10.91 8.43 -0.39
N ILE A 24 -11.90 9.02 -1.07
CA ILE A 24 -12.54 8.41 -2.25
C ILE A 24 -11.52 8.18 -3.37
N GLU A 25 -10.72 9.20 -3.69
CA GLU A 25 -9.70 9.10 -4.74
C GLU A 25 -8.55 8.21 -4.29
N ALA A 26 -8.10 8.37 -3.04
CA ALA A 26 -7.05 7.56 -2.47
C ALA A 26 -7.40 6.07 -2.52
N ALA A 27 -8.66 5.71 -2.23
CA ALA A 27 -9.14 4.33 -2.31
C ALA A 27 -9.05 3.75 -3.74
N LEU A 28 -9.37 4.53 -4.78
CA LEU A 28 -9.20 4.10 -6.17
C LEU A 28 -7.74 3.86 -6.51
N VAL A 29 -6.86 4.79 -6.09
CA VAL A 29 -5.41 4.65 -6.26
C VAL A 29 -4.85 3.43 -5.52
N MET A 30 -5.39 3.15 -4.34
CA MET A 30 -4.97 2.02 -3.52
C MET A 30 -5.31 0.68 -4.17
N VAL A 31 -6.46 0.57 -4.84
CA VAL A 31 -6.81 -0.64 -5.62
C VAL A 31 -5.78 -0.89 -6.72
N ASP A 32 -5.47 0.14 -7.52
CA ASP A 32 -4.47 0.04 -8.60
C ASP A 32 -3.07 -0.30 -8.07
N LEU A 33 -2.70 0.24 -6.91
CA LEU A 33 -1.44 -0.06 -6.24
C LEU A 33 -1.38 -1.53 -5.79
N VAL A 34 -2.42 -2.01 -5.10
CA VAL A 34 -2.50 -3.37 -4.57
C VAL A 34 -2.48 -4.41 -5.69
N ASP A 35 -3.26 -4.19 -6.75
CA ASP A 35 -3.31 -5.09 -7.90
C ASP A 35 -1.96 -5.16 -8.63
N ALA A 36 -1.26 -4.04 -8.74
CA ALA A 36 0.04 -4.00 -9.40
C ALA A 36 1.18 -4.57 -8.53
N ALA A 37 1.08 -4.45 -7.20
CA ALA A 37 2.10 -4.89 -6.25
C ALA A 37 1.97 -6.37 -5.86
N ALA A 38 0.75 -6.91 -5.75
CA ALA A 38 0.50 -8.27 -5.27
C ALA A 38 1.32 -9.38 -5.98
N PRO A 39 1.53 -9.35 -7.32
CA PRO A 39 2.34 -10.37 -7.98
C PRO A 39 3.80 -10.42 -7.52
N LEU A 40 4.38 -9.30 -7.07
CA LEU A 40 5.78 -9.21 -6.65
C LEU A 40 6.06 -10.07 -5.42
N PHE A 41 5.07 -10.23 -4.56
CA PHE A 41 5.20 -10.93 -3.27
C PHE A 41 4.71 -12.38 -3.31
N SER A 42 4.33 -12.88 -4.49
CA SER A 42 3.78 -14.23 -4.65
C SER A 42 4.84 -15.34 -4.72
N SER A 43 6.12 -14.99 -4.86
CA SER A 43 7.20 -15.94 -5.18
C SER A 43 7.70 -16.79 -4.01
N SER A 44 7.44 -16.40 -2.76
CA SER A 44 7.85 -17.18 -1.58
C SER A 44 6.95 -16.93 -0.36
N GLU A 45 6.84 -17.93 0.51
CA GLU A 45 6.08 -17.84 1.78
C GLU A 45 6.45 -16.60 2.63
N PRO A 46 7.75 -16.29 2.88
CA PRO A 46 8.10 -15.09 3.65
C PRO A 46 7.62 -13.78 3.00
N GLN A 47 7.70 -13.68 1.68
CA GLN A 47 7.21 -12.49 0.95
C GLN A 47 5.69 -12.39 1.00
N GLN A 48 4.98 -13.50 0.82
CA GLN A 48 3.52 -13.55 0.93
C GLN A 48 3.05 -13.16 2.34
N GLN A 49 3.76 -13.62 3.37
CA GLN A 49 3.44 -13.31 4.76
C GLN A 49 3.66 -11.83 5.08
N ALA A 50 4.79 -11.25 4.65
CA ALA A 50 5.07 -9.81 4.81
C ALA A 50 4.02 -8.95 4.10
N TRP A 51 3.68 -9.29 2.86
CA TRP A 51 2.61 -8.63 2.10
C TRP A 51 1.26 -8.69 2.82
N THR A 52 0.87 -9.89 3.28
CA THR A 52 -0.42 -10.09 3.97
C THR A 52 -0.47 -9.32 5.29
N GLN A 53 0.65 -9.20 6.00
CA GLN A 53 0.74 -8.42 7.23
C GLN A 53 0.48 -6.92 6.97
N VAL A 54 1.19 -6.33 6.01
CA VAL A 54 1.04 -4.90 5.67
C VAL A 54 -0.36 -4.62 5.15
N LEU A 55 -0.86 -5.42 4.19
CA LEU A 55 -2.19 -5.24 3.62
C LEU A 55 -3.29 -5.42 4.68
N GLY A 56 -3.13 -6.38 5.59
CA GLY A 56 -4.06 -6.58 6.70
C GLY A 56 -4.16 -5.35 7.63
N ALA A 57 -3.03 -4.70 7.92
CA ALA A 57 -3.00 -3.49 8.73
C ALA A 57 -3.66 -2.29 8.02
N VAL A 58 -3.37 -2.11 6.72
CA VAL A 58 -4.02 -1.09 5.88
C VAL A 58 -5.54 -1.27 5.89
N LEU A 59 -6.03 -2.50 5.66
CA LEU A 59 -7.47 -2.80 5.64
C LEU A 59 -8.12 -2.63 7.02
N HIS A 60 -7.38 -2.91 8.10
CA HIS A 60 -7.85 -2.67 9.47
C HIS A 60 -8.07 -1.18 9.74
N CYS A 61 -7.11 -0.32 9.36
CA CYS A 61 -7.27 1.14 9.45
C CYS A 61 -8.42 1.64 8.58
N GLN A 62 -8.52 1.16 7.33
CA GLN A 62 -9.61 1.52 6.42
C GLN A 62 -10.99 1.16 6.98
N GLY A 63 -11.16 -0.04 7.54
CA GLY A 63 -12.43 -0.47 8.16
C GLY A 63 -12.86 0.39 9.36
N ARG A 64 -11.90 1.09 9.98
CA ARG A 64 -12.13 2.03 11.10
C ARG A 64 -12.22 3.49 10.64
N GLN A 65 -12.16 3.75 9.33
CA GLN A 65 -12.04 5.09 8.74
C GLN A 65 -10.82 5.88 9.29
N ASP A 66 -9.78 5.16 9.72
CA ASP A 66 -8.53 5.74 10.19
C ASP A 66 -7.63 6.05 8.99
N TRP A 67 -7.95 7.15 8.29
CA TRP A 67 -7.25 7.54 7.06
C TRP A 67 -5.80 7.97 7.30
N ILE A 68 -5.49 8.46 8.50
CA ILE A 68 -4.10 8.77 8.86
C ILE A 68 -3.32 7.48 9.06
N GLY A 69 -3.89 6.48 9.76
CA GLY A 69 -3.28 5.16 9.89
C GLY A 69 -3.08 4.46 8.54
N VAL A 70 -4.06 4.54 7.62
CA VAL A 70 -3.89 4.04 6.24
C VAL A 70 -2.70 4.70 5.56
N ALA A 71 -2.59 6.03 5.66
CA ALA A 71 -1.50 6.76 5.04
C ALA A 71 -0.13 6.41 5.63
N ASP A 72 -0.03 6.19 6.95
CA ASP A 72 1.21 5.77 7.60
C ASP A 72 1.70 4.41 7.06
N TRP A 73 0.82 3.40 7.04
CA TRP A 73 1.16 2.08 6.50
C TRP A 73 1.56 2.10 5.02
N LEU A 74 0.93 2.98 4.22
CA LEU A 74 1.26 3.14 2.81
C LEU A 74 2.59 3.88 2.59
N GLU A 75 2.95 4.84 3.44
CA GLU A 75 4.13 5.67 3.28
C GLU A 75 5.41 5.02 3.80
N TYR A 76 5.30 4.19 4.84
CA TYR A 76 6.44 3.54 5.48
C TYR A 76 6.51 2.05 5.14
N GLU A 77 5.66 1.21 5.73
CA GLU A 77 5.82 -0.24 5.65
C GLU A 77 5.58 -0.81 4.25
N MET A 78 4.60 -0.26 3.51
CA MET A 78 4.39 -0.62 2.11
C MET A 78 5.56 -0.19 1.23
N VAL A 79 6.10 1.01 1.44
CA VAL A 79 7.27 1.52 0.69
C VAL A 79 8.50 0.67 0.98
N ASP A 80 8.77 0.37 2.26
CA ASP A 80 9.89 -0.47 2.68
C ASP A 80 9.78 -1.87 2.06
N LEU A 81 8.57 -2.43 2.03
CA LEU A 81 8.30 -3.74 1.44
C LEU A 81 8.52 -3.71 -0.09
N LEU A 82 8.07 -2.67 -0.79
CA LEU A 82 8.28 -2.50 -2.23
C LEU A 82 9.76 -2.31 -2.59
N GLN A 83 10.53 -1.57 -1.78
CA GLN A 83 11.96 -1.33 -2.03
C GLN A 83 12.83 -2.58 -1.88
N GLN A 84 12.33 -3.62 -1.21
CA GLN A 84 13.02 -4.91 -1.07
C GLN A 84 12.88 -5.80 -2.31
N HIS A 85 12.13 -5.37 -3.33
CA HIS A 85 11.88 -6.04 -4.60
C HIS A 85 12.34 -5.20 -5.81
#